data_AF-A0A9D7A3H9-F1
#
_entry.id   AF-A0A9D7A3H9-F1
#
_cell.length_a   1.000
_cell.length_b   1.000
_cell.length_c   1.000
_cell.angle_alpha   90.00
_cell.angle_beta   90.00
_cell.angle_gamma   90.00
#
_symmetry.space_group_name_H-M   'P 1'
#
loop_
_entity.id
_entity.type
_entity.pdbx_description
1 polymer ?
#
loop_
_entity_poly.entity_id
_entity_poly.type
_entity_poly.pdbx_seq_one_letter_code
_entity_poly.pdbx_strand_id
1 'polypeptide(L)'
;MDPLGNALRAASGAAAPGAAAPTSPALLPLEHALVLGAGGRLGSALLAEALAAGRFASVQAWVAAPAVASFMSTMRGLTALPEARLAAPGPLQASIAFIVFERERFSNGRDEAFAMPQPQALPALARRLREGGVQRLVVALPHASSMLPQALTAGLATHDEAAVAALGFEHLVLLKPSQDIAAARAGGWLERFAQWWLSQLRWMIPQREQPLRAVVLARLAVTLARGLARAAGGTYVVPQSLLWQLARDADGGEARWHAWLAGRGPAARAAPG
;
A
#
# COMPACT_ATOMS: atom_id res chain seq x y z
N MET A 1 -54.34 22.83 -0.83
CA MET A 1 -53.54 21.88 -1.64
C MET A 1 -52.25 21.65 -0.86
N ASP A 2 -52.22 20.62 -0.01
CA ASP A 2 -51.16 20.43 0.98
C ASP A 2 -50.13 19.40 0.47
N PRO A 3 -48.97 19.84 -0.04
CA PRO A 3 -48.01 18.98 -0.74
C PRO A 3 -47.37 17.94 0.18
N LEU A 4 -47.32 18.20 1.49
CA LEU A 4 -46.75 17.29 2.48
C LEU A 4 -47.64 16.06 2.73
N GLY A 5 -48.97 16.25 2.68
CA GLY A 5 -49.93 15.16 2.85
C GLY A 5 -49.89 14.14 1.70
N ASN A 6 -49.60 14.60 0.48
CA ASN A 6 -49.43 13.74 -0.69
C ASN A 6 -48.10 12.97 -0.65
N ALA A 7 -47.03 13.56 -0.11
CA ALA A 7 -45.74 12.90 0.01
C ALA A 7 -45.77 11.73 1.02
N LEU A 8 -46.46 11.89 2.15
CA LEU A 8 -46.58 10.84 3.15
C LEU A 8 -47.51 9.70 2.71
N ARG A 9 -48.54 10.00 1.90
CA ARG A 9 -49.43 8.99 1.31
C ARG A 9 -48.76 8.17 0.20
N ALA A 10 -47.79 8.76 -0.51
CA ALA A 10 -46.94 8.02 -1.45
C ALA A 10 -45.97 7.06 -0.74
N ALA A 11 -45.49 7.40 0.46
CA ALA A 11 -44.63 6.54 1.27
C ALA A 11 -45.38 5.38 1.97
N SER A 12 -46.70 5.48 2.11
CA SER A 12 -47.54 4.49 2.82
C SER A 12 -48.44 3.67 1.89
N GLY A 13 -48.24 3.74 0.57
CA GLY A 13 -48.91 2.90 -0.41
C GLY A 13 -48.51 1.43 -0.26
N ALA A 14 -49.50 0.59 0.08
CA ALA A 14 -49.39 -0.85 0.24
C ALA A 14 -48.65 -1.50 -0.95
N ALA A 15 -47.62 -2.30 -0.61
CA ALA A 15 -46.82 -3.05 -1.56
C ALA A 15 -47.68 -4.05 -2.34
N ALA A 16 -47.75 -3.86 -3.66
CA ALA A 16 -48.16 -4.90 -4.58
C ALA A 16 -47.10 -6.02 -4.59
N PRO A 17 -47.49 -7.31 -4.53
CA PRO A 17 -46.54 -8.40 -4.63
C PRO A 17 -46.06 -8.53 -6.07
N GLY A 18 -44.82 -8.14 -6.37
CA GLY A 18 -44.21 -8.44 -7.68
C GLY A 18 -43.21 -7.46 -8.26
N ALA A 19 -42.70 -6.47 -7.52
CA ALA A 19 -41.57 -5.66 -7.98
C ALA A 19 -40.38 -5.86 -7.05
N ALA A 20 -39.40 -6.65 -7.51
CA ALA A 20 -38.12 -6.79 -6.83
C ALA A 20 -37.46 -5.41 -6.70
N ALA A 21 -37.35 -4.91 -5.47
CA ALA A 21 -36.58 -3.72 -5.16
C ALA A 21 -35.14 -3.93 -5.67
N PRO A 22 -34.47 -2.88 -6.19
CA PRO A 22 -33.06 -2.99 -6.55
C PRO A 22 -32.28 -3.40 -5.30
N THR A 23 -31.74 -4.62 -5.34
CA THR A 23 -30.87 -5.16 -4.29
C THR A 23 -29.75 -4.17 -4.08
N SER A 24 -29.77 -3.47 -2.93
CA SER A 24 -28.66 -2.60 -2.55
C SER A 24 -27.38 -3.45 -2.59
N PRO A 25 -26.30 -2.99 -3.23
CA PRO A 25 -25.09 -3.79 -3.34
C PRO A 25 -24.65 -4.18 -1.93
N ALA A 26 -24.55 -5.49 -1.67
CA ALA A 26 -24.15 -5.99 -0.37
C ALA A 26 -22.81 -5.34 0.00
N LEU A 27 -22.80 -4.61 1.13
CA LEU A 27 -21.58 -4.01 1.64
C LEU A 27 -20.61 -5.16 1.96
N LEU A 28 -19.49 -5.22 1.26
CA LEU A 28 -18.44 -6.18 1.57
C LEU A 28 -17.99 -5.98 3.03
N PRO A 29 -17.79 -7.05 3.81
CA PRO A 29 -17.29 -6.94 5.17
C PRO A 29 -15.94 -6.22 5.19
N LEU A 30 -15.74 -5.38 6.22
CA LEU A 30 -14.48 -4.68 6.41
C LEU A 30 -13.38 -5.69 6.76
N GLU A 31 -12.20 -5.48 6.19
CA GLU A 31 -11.07 -6.38 6.31
C GLU A 31 -10.09 -5.95 7.40
N HIS A 32 -9.26 -6.87 7.86
CA HIS A 32 -8.19 -6.58 8.79
C HIS A 32 -6.86 -6.46 8.03
N ALA A 33 -6.16 -5.35 8.24
CA ALA A 33 -4.88 -5.06 7.60
C ALA A 33 -3.71 -5.31 8.57
N LEU A 34 -2.54 -5.66 8.03
CA LEU A 34 -1.28 -5.73 8.77
C LEU A 34 -0.22 -4.87 8.07
N VAL A 35 0.49 -4.01 8.80
CA VAL A 35 1.57 -3.16 8.29
C VAL A 35 2.90 -3.58 8.90
N LEU A 36 3.86 -3.95 8.04
CA LEU A 36 5.25 -4.22 8.38
C LEU A 36 6.12 -3.06 7.89
N GLY A 37 7.07 -2.62 8.72
CA GLY A 37 7.96 -1.51 8.37
C GLY A 37 7.39 -0.12 8.64
N ALA A 38 6.56 0.04 9.67
CA ALA A 38 5.92 1.31 10.01
C ALA A 38 6.87 2.36 10.65
N GLY A 39 8.13 2.02 10.91
CA GLY A 39 9.11 2.91 11.55
C GLY A 39 9.76 3.96 10.64
N GLY A 40 9.56 3.86 9.31
CA GLY A 40 10.05 4.84 8.33
C GLY A 40 9.05 5.95 8.04
N ARG A 41 9.42 6.93 7.20
CA ARG A 41 8.54 8.02 6.74
C ARG A 41 7.37 7.51 5.90
N LEU A 42 7.62 6.56 4.99
CA LEU A 42 6.58 5.90 4.20
C LEU A 42 5.76 4.96 5.05
N GLY A 43 6.42 4.18 5.91
CA GLY A 43 5.75 3.23 6.80
C GLY A 43 4.75 3.88 7.75
N SER A 44 5.18 4.94 8.43
CA SER A 44 4.33 5.71 9.34
C SER A 44 3.19 6.42 8.60
N ALA A 45 3.47 7.01 7.43
CA ALA A 45 2.44 7.61 6.58
C ALA A 45 1.43 6.57 6.09
N LEU A 46 1.89 5.37 5.73
CA LEU A 46 1.03 4.25 5.33
C LEU A 46 0.15 3.78 6.48
N LEU A 47 0.71 3.63 7.68
CA LEU A 47 -0.05 3.25 8.86
C LEU A 47 -1.12 4.31 9.20
N ALA A 48 -0.76 5.59 9.17
CA ALA A 48 -1.68 6.69 9.39
C ALA A 48 -2.81 6.70 8.35
N GLU A 49 -2.49 6.53 7.08
CA GLU A 49 -3.47 6.49 5.99
C GLU A 49 -4.38 5.25 6.10
N ALA A 50 -3.83 4.08 6.43
CA ALA A 50 -4.61 2.86 6.63
C ALA A 50 -5.63 3.01 7.77
N LEU A 51 -5.23 3.67 8.87
CA LEU A 51 -6.12 3.97 9.99
C LEU A 51 -7.18 5.03 9.65
N ALA A 52 -6.80 6.09 8.91
CA ALA A 52 -7.68 7.22 8.65
C ALA A 52 -8.63 7.01 7.46
N ALA A 53 -8.15 6.41 6.37
CA ALA A 53 -8.84 6.33 5.08
C ALA A 53 -8.93 4.90 4.51
N GLY A 54 -8.25 3.93 5.14
CA GLY A 54 -8.15 2.56 4.63
C GLY A 54 -9.42 1.74 4.68
N ARG A 55 -10.43 2.15 5.47
CA ARG A 55 -11.68 1.39 5.66
C ARG A 55 -11.42 -0.06 6.06
N PHE A 56 -10.45 -0.27 6.95
CA PHE A 56 -10.19 -1.56 7.57
C PHE A 56 -10.95 -1.66 8.90
N ALA A 57 -11.39 -2.86 9.25
CA ALA A 57 -11.98 -3.15 10.56
C ALA A 57 -10.97 -2.92 11.68
N SER A 58 -9.72 -3.33 11.45
CA SER A 58 -8.56 -2.99 12.29
C SER A 58 -7.27 -3.00 11.47
N VAL A 59 -6.25 -2.32 11.96
CA VAL A 59 -4.90 -2.32 11.42
C VAL A 59 -3.96 -2.84 12.48
N GLN A 60 -3.25 -3.93 12.19
CA GLN A 60 -2.13 -4.40 13.00
C GLN A 60 -0.84 -3.76 12.52
N ALA A 61 0.08 -3.45 13.43
CA ALA A 61 1.42 -2.98 13.09
C ALA A 61 2.49 -3.85 13.74
N TRP A 62 3.50 -4.24 12.96
CA TRP A 62 4.61 -5.05 13.44
C TRP A 62 5.58 -4.24 14.31
N VAL A 63 5.78 -4.68 15.55
CA VAL A 63 6.61 -3.98 16.55
C VAL A 63 7.75 -4.87 17.05
N ALA A 64 8.90 -4.24 17.30
CA ALA A 64 10.11 -4.92 17.79
C ALA A 64 10.05 -5.18 19.31
N ALA A 65 9.47 -4.26 20.09
CA ALA A 65 9.48 -4.33 21.55
C ALA A 65 8.05 -4.42 22.15
N PRO A 66 7.76 -5.40 23.04
CA PRO A 66 6.45 -5.56 23.68
C PRO A 66 6.00 -4.35 24.51
N ALA A 67 6.95 -3.62 25.12
CA ALA A 67 6.66 -2.47 25.97
C ALA A 67 5.91 -1.34 25.23
N VAL A 68 6.07 -1.26 23.90
CA VAL A 68 5.43 -0.20 23.10
C VAL A 68 3.99 -0.55 22.72
N ALA A 69 3.60 -1.83 22.80
CA ALA A 69 2.24 -2.27 22.52
C ALA A 69 1.21 -1.58 23.43
N SER A 70 1.58 -1.27 24.67
CA SER A 70 0.71 -0.58 25.63
C SER A 70 0.43 0.88 25.22
N PHE A 71 1.43 1.59 24.66
CA PHE A 71 1.24 2.96 24.16
C PHE A 71 0.38 3.00 22.90
N MET A 72 0.49 2.00 22.02
CA MET A 72 -0.30 1.91 20.79
C MET A 72 -1.79 1.63 21.04
N SER A 73 -2.12 1.01 22.17
CA SER A 73 -3.49 0.65 22.58
C SER A 73 -4.43 1.86 22.77
N THR A 74 -3.92 3.09 22.78
CA THR A 74 -4.74 4.30 22.85
C THR A 74 -5.32 4.73 21.49
N MET A 75 -4.75 4.25 20.38
CA MET A 75 -5.26 4.56 19.04
C MET A 75 -6.36 3.58 18.64
N ARG A 76 -7.57 4.11 18.43
CA ARG A 76 -8.72 3.31 18.00
C ARG A 76 -8.41 2.61 16.67
N GLY A 77 -8.60 1.29 16.64
CA GLY A 77 -8.42 0.46 15.44
C GLY A 77 -6.97 0.04 15.17
N LEU A 78 -6.02 0.40 16.03
CA LEU A 78 -4.62 -0.06 15.93
C LEU A 78 -4.31 -1.14 16.97
N THR A 79 -3.72 -2.24 16.52
CA THR A 79 -3.24 -3.32 17.39
C THR A 79 -1.77 -3.60 17.12
N ALA A 80 -0.96 -3.78 18.16
CA ALA A 80 0.43 -4.16 17.99
C ALA A 80 0.55 -5.68 17.71
N LEU A 81 1.36 -6.05 16.71
CA LEU A 81 1.77 -7.43 16.46
C LEU A 81 3.25 -7.58 16.84
N PRO A 82 3.56 -8.23 17.98
CA PRO A 82 4.94 -8.45 18.38
C PRO A 82 5.69 -9.36 17.40
N GLU A 83 6.99 -9.13 17.24
CA GLU A 83 7.87 -9.96 16.40
C GLU A 83 7.79 -11.46 16.72
N ALA A 84 7.79 -11.83 18.00
CA ALA A 84 7.62 -13.23 18.40
C ALA A 84 6.30 -13.85 17.89
N ARG A 85 5.21 -13.06 17.82
CA ARG A 85 3.93 -13.55 17.32
C ARG A 85 3.93 -13.70 15.79
N LEU A 86 4.59 -12.78 15.09
CA LEU A 86 4.80 -12.88 13.65
C LEU A 86 5.68 -14.09 13.31
N ALA A 87 6.72 -14.36 14.09
CA ALA A 87 7.62 -15.50 13.88
C ALA A 87 6.96 -16.85 14.25
N ALA A 88 6.10 -16.89 15.26
CA ALA A 88 5.42 -18.11 15.68
C ALA A 88 4.43 -18.61 14.62
N PRO A 89 4.33 -19.94 14.38
CA PRO A 89 3.32 -20.50 13.49
C PRO A 89 1.87 -20.14 13.89
N GLY A 90 0.96 -20.31 12.93
CA GLY A 90 -0.48 -20.16 13.13
C GLY A 90 -1.10 -18.91 12.50
N PRO A 91 -2.43 -18.76 12.66
CA PRO A 91 -3.19 -17.75 11.93
C PRO A 91 -2.86 -16.33 12.41
N LEU A 92 -2.77 -15.42 11.45
CA LEU A 92 -2.69 -13.98 11.66
C LEU A 92 -4.09 -13.38 11.49
N GLN A 93 -4.43 -12.36 12.26
CA GLN A 93 -5.72 -11.68 12.15
C GLN A 93 -5.71 -10.61 11.05
N ALA A 94 -5.26 -10.97 9.84
CA ALA A 94 -5.19 -10.06 8.70
C ALA A 94 -5.42 -10.82 7.39
N SER A 95 -6.28 -10.28 6.53
CA SER A 95 -6.51 -10.80 5.17
C SER A 95 -5.61 -10.10 4.15
N ILE A 96 -5.17 -8.88 4.47
CA ILE A 96 -4.27 -8.07 3.66
C ILE A 96 -3.07 -7.59 4.47
N ALA A 97 -1.88 -7.62 3.86
CA ALA A 97 -0.66 -7.11 4.47
C ALA A 97 0.05 -6.10 3.56
N PHE A 98 0.70 -5.14 4.20
CA PHE A 98 1.62 -4.20 3.61
C PHE A 98 3.02 -4.44 4.14
N ILE A 99 4.02 -4.54 3.26
CA ILE A 99 5.43 -4.55 3.64
C ILE A 99 6.08 -3.31 3.05
N VAL A 100 6.61 -2.44 3.92
CA VAL A 100 7.34 -1.25 3.53
C VAL A 100 8.81 -1.45 3.84
N PHE A 101 9.62 -1.48 2.79
CA PHE A 101 11.07 -1.39 2.93
C PHE A 101 11.48 0.07 2.83
N GLU A 102 12.10 0.60 3.87
CA GLU A 102 12.67 1.94 3.89
C GLU A 102 14.03 1.89 4.59
N ARG A 103 14.99 2.71 4.14
CA ARG A 103 16.25 2.88 4.87
C ARG A 103 16.00 3.82 6.04
N GLU A 104 16.40 3.40 7.24
CA GLU A 104 16.29 4.20 8.45
C GLU A 104 16.91 5.59 8.24
N ARG A 105 16.09 6.63 8.40
CA ARG A 105 16.54 8.02 8.39
C ARG A 105 15.86 8.73 9.56
N PHE A 106 16.65 8.99 10.61
CA PHE A 106 16.30 9.75 11.81
C PHE A 106 14.85 9.56 12.27
N SER A 107 14.63 8.53 13.08
CA SER A 107 13.37 8.29 13.78
C SER A 107 13.21 9.31 14.92
N ASN A 108 11.98 9.78 15.15
CA ASN A 108 11.66 10.65 16.29
C ASN A 108 11.34 9.82 17.55
N GLY A 109 12.14 8.80 17.91
CA GLY A 109 12.02 7.98 19.14
C GLY A 109 10.75 7.11 19.28
N ARG A 110 9.58 7.60 18.87
CA ARG A 110 8.28 6.92 18.81
C ARG A 110 8.25 5.86 17.71
N ASP A 111 9.02 6.07 16.64
CA ASP A 111 9.04 5.19 15.48
C ASP A 111 9.99 3.99 15.65
N GLU A 112 10.89 4.03 16.64
CA GLU A 112 11.80 2.92 17.03
C GLU A 112 11.06 1.70 17.56
N ALA A 113 9.80 1.91 17.97
CA ALA A 113 8.91 0.85 18.40
C ALA A 113 8.59 -0.16 17.28
N PHE A 114 8.57 0.32 16.04
CA PHE A 114 8.21 -0.48 14.88
C PHE A 114 9.41 -1.24 14.36
N ALA A 115 9.18 -2.51 14.05
CA ALA A 115 10.19 -3.30 13.37
C ALA A 115 10.31 -2.86 11.91
N MET A 116 11.55 -2.68 11.44
CA MET A 116 11.85 -2.34 10.05
C MET A 116 12.41 -3.58 9.32
N PRO A 117 11.69 -4.15 8.34
CA PRO A 117 12.18 -5.31 7.63
C PRO A 117 13.35 -4.94 6.72
N GLN A 118 14.33 -5.84 6.60
CA GLN A 118 15.37 -5.73 5.59
C GLN A 118 14.88 -6.33 4.26
N PRO A 119 15.23 -5.77 3.08
CA PRO A 119 14.78 -6.28 1.78
C PRO A 119 14.98 -7.78 1.58
N GLN A 120 16.08 -8.34 2.10
CA GLN A 120 16.42 -9.77 2.00
C GLN A 120 15.46 -10.68 2.78
N ALA A 121 14.74 -10.12 3.76
CA ALA A 121 13.74 -10.87 4.53
C ALA A 121 12.41 -11.03 3.77
N LEU A 122 12.25 -10.40 2.60
CA LEU A 122 11.00 -10.42 1.83
C LEU A 122 10.45 -11.84 1.60
N PRO A 123 11.23 -12.82 1.08
CA PRO A 123 10.68 -14.16 0.83
C PRO A 123 10.21 -14.86 2.12
N ALA A 124 10.96 -14.71 3.21
CA ALA A 124 10.62 -15.31 4.49
C ALA A 124 9.36 -14.68 5.10
N LEU A 125 9.27 -13.35 5.09
CA LEU A 125 8.09 -12.61 5.56
C LEU A 125 6.86 -12.95 4.74
N ALA A 126 6.97 -12.92 3.41
CA ALA A 126 5.86 -13.23 2.52
C ALA A 126 5.35 -14.67 2.74
N ARG A 127 6.24 -15.65 2.90
CA ARG A 127 5.87 -17.03 3.21
C ARG A 127 5.11 -17.10 4.53
N ARG A 128 5.64 -16.48 5.58
CA ARG A 128 5.00 -16.46 6.89
C ARG A 128 3.62 -15.81 6.86
N LEU A 129 3.46 -14.71 6.12
CA LEU A 129 2.17 -14.04 5.93
C LEU A 129 1.17 -14.96 5.22
N ARG A 130 1.61 -15.66 4.16
CA ARG A 130 0.78 -16.62 3.43
C ARG A 130 0.32 -17.77 4.33
N GLU A 131 1.24 -18.38 5.07
CA GLU A 131 0.94 -19.43 6.06
C GLU A 131 0.04 -18.92 7.20
N GLY A 132 0.10 -17.61 7.49
CA GLY A 132 -0.77 -16.93 8.44
C GLY A 132 -2.18 -16.64 7.92
N GLY A 133 -2.49 -16.95 6.67
CA GLY A 133 -3.80 -16.73 6.06
C GLY A 133 -3.95 -15.41 5.31
N VAL A 134 -2.87 -14.63 5.13
CA VAL A 134 -2.92 -13.42 4.32
C VAL A 134 -3.14 -13.80 2.85
N GLN A 135 -4.18 -13.22 2.26
CA GLN A 135 -4.57 -13.48 0.88
C GLN A 135 -4.00 -12.43 -0.07
N ARG A 136 -3.83 -11.20 0.42
CA ARG A 136 -3.38 -10.05 -0.38
C ARG A 136 -2.13 -9.41 0.20
N LEU A 137 -1.15 -9.17 -0.65
CA LEU A 137 0.12 -8.58 -0.24
C LEU A 137 0.46 -7.37 -1.10
N VAL A 138 0.71 -6.23 -0.46
CA VAL A 138 1.24 -5.02 -1.10
C VAL A 138 2.65 -4.78 -0.57
N VAL A 139 3.63 -4.70 -1.46
CA VAL A 139 5.04 -4.53 -1.10
C VAL A 139 5.56 -3.23 -1.72
N ALA A 140 6.05 -2.32 -0.89
CA ALA A 140 6.77 -1.14 -1.35
C ALA A 140 8.28 -1.42 -1.34
N LEU A 141 8.83 -1.65 -2.53
CA LEU A 141 10.24 -1.93 -2.77
C LEU A 141 10.90 -0.71 -3.42
N PRO A 142 11.65 0.08 -2.66
CA PRO A 142 12.23 1.29 -3.21
C PRO A 142 13.39 0.91 -4.13
N HIS A 143 13.30 1.28 -5.41
CA HIS A 143 14.27 0.88 -6.45
C HIS A 143 15.32 1.97 -6.72
N ALA A 144 16.56 1.56 -6.98
CA ALA A 144 17.63 2.44 -7.45
C ALA A 144 17.56 2.53 -8.98
N SER A 145 17.18 3.69 -9.52
CA SER A 145 16.91 3.91 -10.95
C SER A 145 18.10 3.69 -11.91
N SER A 146 19.28 3.27 -11.43
CA SER A 146 20.53 3.39 -12.17
C SER A 146 21.03 2.14 -12.89
N MET A 147 20.33 0.99 -12.89
CA MET A 147 20.91 -0.24 -13.48
C MET A 147 19.93 -1.29 -14.04
N LEU A 148 18.69 -0.95 -14.44
CA LEU A 148 17.81 -1.94 -15.07
C LEU A 148 17.15 -1.43 -16.36
N PRO A 149 17.22 -2.20 -17.47
CA PRO A 149 16.37 -2.00 -18.64
C PRO A 149 14.90 -1.78 -18.26
N GLN A 150 14.20 -0.90 -18.97
CA GLN A 150 12.83 -0.48 -18.67
C GLN A 150 11.83 -1.66 -18.56
N ALA A 151 12.08 -2.74 -19.29
CA ALA A 151 11.32 -4.00 -19.22
C ALA A 151 11.40 -4.70 -17.84
N LEU A 152 12.53 -4.59 -17.14
CA LEU A 152 12.72 -5.16 -15.79
C LEU A 152 12.15 -4.26 -14.69
N THR A 153 12.00 -2.95 -14.97
CA THR A 153 11.34 -2.01 -14.05
C THR A 153 9.83 -2.24 -13.98
N ALA A 154 9.23 -2.71 -15.07
CA ALA A 154 7.81 -3.06 -15.16
C ALA A 154 7.51 -4.54 -14.84
N GLY A 155 8.54 -5.38 -14.70
CA GLY A 155 8.42 -6.82 -14.39
C GLY A 155 8.97 -7.19 -13.01
N LEU A 156 9.12 -8.49 -12.75
CA LEU A 156 9.83 -9.00 -11.57
C LEU A 156 11.33 -8.80 -11.81
N ALA A 157 11.97 -7.98 -10.97
CA ALA A 157 13.34 -7.53 -11.15
C ALA A 157 14.36 -8.43 -10.43
N THR A 158 13.92 -9.21 -9.46
CA THR A 158 14.80 -10.03 -8.61
C THR A 158 14.26 -11.44 -8.44
N HIS A 159 15.14 -12.37 -8.08
CA HIS A 159 14.75 -13.74 -7.73
C HIS A 159 13.81 -13.75 -6.52
N ASP A 160 14.01 -12.87 -5.53
CA ASP A 160 13.15 -12.75 -4.36
C ASP A 160 11.73 -12.31 -4.75
N GLU A 161 11.57 -11.37 -5.68
CA GLU A 161 10.26 -10.97 -6.20
C GLU A 161 9.54 -12.13 -6.90
N ALA A 162 10.28 -12.91 -7.71
CA ALA A 162 9.73 -14.10 -8.37
C ALA A 162 9.36 -15.20 -7.39
N ALA A 163 10.18 -15.44 -6.37
CA ALA A 163 9.87 -16.38 -5.29
C ALA A 163 8.60 -15.99 -4.54
N VAL A 164 8.39 -14.70 -4.27
CA VAL A 164 7.15 -14.20 -3.65
C VAL A 164 5.95 -14.34 -4.57
N ALA A 165 6.09 -14.06 -5.86
CA ALA A 165 5.02 -14.25 -6.84
C ALA A 165 4.55 -15.73 -6.93
N ALA A 166 5.47 -16.68 -6.71
CA ALA A 166 5.16 -18.10 -6.69
C ALA A 166 4.45 -18.59 -5.41
N LEU A 167 4.36 -17.78 -4.34
CA LEU A 167 3.68 -18.15 -3.09
C LEU A 167 2.14 -18.24 -3.23
N GLY A 168 1.59 -17.78 -4.35
CA GLY A 168 0.17 -17.96 -4.67
C GLY A 168 -0.78 -17.05 -3.88
N PHE A 169 -0.34 -15.82 -3.53
CA PHE A 169 -1.28 -14.80 -3.05
C PHE A 169 -2.42 -14.60 -4.05
N GLU A 170 -3.63 -14.35 -3.54
CA GLU A 170 -4.77 -13.99 -4.39
C GLU A 170 -4.47 -12.72 -5.17
N HIS A 171 -3.88 -11.73 -4.49
CA HIS A 171 -3.26 -10.60 -5.17
C HIS A 171 -1.91 -10.25 -4.55
N LEU A 172 -0.92 -10.04 -5.41
CA LEU A 172 0.38 -9.50 -5.05
C LEU A 172 0.59 -8.18 -5.80
N VAL A 173 0.85 -7.10 -5.09
CA VAL A 173 1.15 -5.79 -5.68
C VAL A 173 2.56 -5.37 -5.28
N LEU A 174 3.45 -5.21 -6.25
CA LEU A 174 4.81 -4.71 -6.05
C LEU A 174 4.85 -3.24 -6.50
N LEU A 175 4.89 -2.32 -5.54
CA LEU A 175 5.10 -0.90 -5.78
C LEU A 175 6.60 -0.65 -5.91
N LYS A 176 7.01 -0.09 -7.05
CA LYS A 176 8.42 0.22 -7.34
C LYS A 176 8.64 1.74 -7.38
N PRO A 177 8.58 2.45 -6.24
CA PRO A 177 8.91 3.86 -6.21
C PRO A 177 10.41 4.07 -6.47
N SER A 178 10.75 5.08 -7.28
CA SER A 178 12.15 5.50 -7.45
C SER A 178 12.65 6.17 -6.18
N GLN A 179 13.84 5.77 -5.72
CA GLN A 179 14.54 6.45 -4.64
C GLN A 179 15.25 7.70 -5.15
N ASP A 180 15.18 8.78 -4.37
CA ASP A 180 16.04 9.94 -4.59
C ASP A 180 17.49 9.57 -4.25
N ILE A 181 18.36 9.52 -5.26
CA ILE A 181 19.81 9.41 -5.07
C ILE A 181 20.34 10.66 -4.31
N ALA A 182 19.64 11.80 -4.39
CA ALA A 182 20.07 13.06 -3.76
C ALA A 182 19.76 13.16 -2.26
N ALA A 183 18.97 12.24 -1.68
CA ALA A 183 18.75 12.24 -0.23
C ALA A 183 19.94 11.64 0.55
N ALA A 184 20.98 11.11 -0.12
CA ALA A 184 22.16 10.54 0.52
C ALA A 184 23.24 11.60 0.82
N ARG A 185 23.06 12.34 1.92
CA ARG A 185 24.06 12.98 2.82
C ARG A 185 23.55 14.34 3.31
N ALA A 186 23.13 14.41 4.57
CA ALA A 186 23.11 15.68 5.28
C ALA A 186 24.44 15.80 6.01
N GLY A 187 25.38 16.58 5.46
CA GLY A 187 26.66 16.87 6.10
C GLY A 187 27.46 17.95 5.39
N GLY A 188 27.43 19.19 5.90
CA GLY A 188 28.36 20.25 5.52
C GLY A 188 27.89 21.26 4.45
N TRP A 189 28.53 22.44 4.45
CA TRP A 189 28.31 23.55 3.53
C TRP A 189 28.70 23.26 2.07
N LEU A 190 29.74 22.45 1.86
CA LEU A 190 30.18 21.99 0.55
C LEU A 190 29.12 21.10 -0.12
N GLU A 191 28.41 20.29 0.66
CA GLU A 191 27.31 19.46 0.20
C GLU A 191 26.09 20.30 -0.20
N ARG A 192 25.85 21.44 0.47
CA ARG A 192 24.79 22.39 0.08
C ARG A 192 25.11 23.05 -1.25
N PHE A 193 26.38 23.34 -1.51
CA PHE A 193 26.84 23.82 -2.81
C PHE A 193 26.71 22.72 -3.88
N ALA A 194 27.09 21.48 -3.57
CA ALA A 194 26.89 20.34 -4.48
C ALA A 194 25.40 20.09 -4.77
N GLN A 195 24.52 20.16 -3.77
CA GLN A 195 23.07 20.05 -3.94
C GLN A 195 22.51 21.21 -4.77
N TRP A 196 23.02 22.44 -4.59
CA TRP A 196 22.64 23.59 -5.40
C TRP A 196 23.11 23.44 -6.86
N TRP A 197 24.34 22.97 -7.07
CA TRP A 197 24.89 22.70 -8.41
C TRP A 197 24.17 21.53 -9.10
N LEU A 198 23.90 20.43 -8.40
CA LEU A 198 23.09 19.32 -8.90
C LEU A 198 21.64 19.71 -9.13
N SER A 199 21.10 20.72 -8.41
CA SER A 199 19.74 21.21 -8.66
C SER A 199 19.60 21.86 -10.04
N GLN A 200 20.68 22.47 -10.57
CA GLN A 200 20.73 22.98 -11.94
C GLN A 200 20.73 21.84 -12.96
N LEU A 201 21.46 20.74 -12.68
CA LEU A 201 21.52 19.55 -13.54
C LEU A 201 20.23 18.70 -13.49
N ARG A 202 19.44 18.79 -12.41
CA ARG A 202 18.13 18.11 -12.27
C ARG A 202 17.10 18.54 -13.31
N TRP A 203 17.30 19.67 -13.99
CA TRP A 203 16.47 20.11 -15.10
C TRP A 203 16.64 19.29 -16.39
N MET A 204 17.69 18.47 -16.48
CA MET A 204 17.92 17.52 -17.58
C MET A 204 17.40 16.10 -17.32
N ILE A 205 16.84 15.82 -16.13
CA ILE A 205 16.23 14.51 -15.82
C ILE A 205 14.74 14.58 -16.20
N PRO A 206 14.21 13.63 -17.00
CA PRO A 206 12.79 13.58 -17.32
C PRO A 206 11.95 13.62 -16.04
N GLN A 207 11.04 14.59 -15.90
CA GLN A 207 10.24 14.80 -14.67
C GLN A 207 9.46 13.56 -14.19
N ARG A 208 9.33 12.53 -15.04
CA ARG A 208 8.65 11.26 -14.77
C ARG A 208 9.37 10.34 -13.78
N GLU A 209 10.60 10.68 -13.37
CA GLU A 209 11.43 9.86 -12.47
C GLU A 209 11.64 10.49 -11.07
N GLN A 210 11.01 11.64 -10.78
CA GLN A 210 11.15 12.28 -9.48
C GLN A 210 10.54 11.42 -8.35
N PRO A 211 11.08 11.42 -7.13
CA PRO A 211 10.52 10.65 -6.01
C PRO A 211 9.14 11.23 -5.59
N LEU A 212 8.17 10.35 -5.33
CA LEU A 212 6.89 10.75 -4.75
C LEU A 212 7.05 11.02 -3.24
N ARG A 213 6.27 11.96 -2.71
CA ARG A 213 6.18 12.18 -1.26
C ARG A 213 5.62 10.93 -0.58
N ALA A 214 6.16 10.59 0.59
CA ALA A 214 5.74 9.43 1.39
C ALA A 214 4.21 9.37 1.61
N VAL A 215 3.58 10.51 1.93
CA VAL A 215 2.12 10.61 2.14
C VAL A 215 1.33 10.29 0.86
N VAL A 216 1.82 10.74 -0.30
CA VAL A 216 1.14 10.47 -1.59
C VAL A 216 1.24 8.99 -1.93
N LEU A 217 2.43 8.40 -1.74
CA LEU A 217 2.63 6.97 -1.98
C LEU A 217 1.84 6.10 -1.01
N ALA A 218 1.75 6.49 0.27
CA ALA A 218 0.91 5.85 1.27
C ALA A 218 -0.58 5.85 0.88
N ARG A 219 -1.11 7.01 0.48
CA ARG A 219 -2.46 7.14 -0.05
C ARG A 219 -2.71 6.24 -1.24
N LEU A 220 -1.79 6.23 -2.21
CA LEU A 220 -1.89 5.34 -3.36
C LEU A 220 -1.92 3.88 -2.90
N ALA A 221 -0.97 3.42 -2.10
CA ALA A 221 -0.92 2.04 -1.62
C ALA A 221 -2.23 1.60 -0.95
N VAL A 222 -2.82 2.44 -0.10
CA VAL A 222 -4.10 2.17 0.58
C VAL A 222 -5.27 2.17 -0.41
N THR A 223 -5.35 3.14 -1.33
CA THR A 223 -6.38 3.18 -2.37
C THR A 223 -6.32 1.95 -3.27
N LEU A 224 -5.11 1.58 -3.73
CA LEU A 224 -4.88 0.40 -4.56
C LEU A 224 -5.34 -0.88 -3.84
N ALA A 225 -4.96 -1.02 -2.57
CA ALA A 225 -5.32 -2.14 -1.71
C ALA A 225 -6.84 -2.33 -1.56
N ARG A 226 -7.59 -1.25 -1.35
CA ARG A 226 -9.07 -1.29 -1.25
C ARG A 226 -9.72 -1.77 -2.56
N GLY A 227 -9.10 -1.46 -3.70
CA GLY A 227 -9.57 -1.88 -5.01
C GLY A 227 -9.32 -3.36 -5.32
N LEU A 228 -8.39 -4.02 -4.63
CA LEU A 228 -7.98 -5.40 -4.93
C LEU A 228 -9.10 -6.42 -4.72
N ALA A 229 -9.98 -6.22 -3.74
CA ALA A 229 -11.09 -7.14 -3.46
C ALA A 229 -12.06 -7.33 -4.67
N ARG A 230 -12.01 -6.43 -5.66
CA ARG A 230 -12.82 -6.48 -6.88
C ARG A 230 -12.01 -6.76 -8.14
N ALA A 231 -10.69 -6.91 -8.00
CA ALA A 231 -9.80 -7.16 -9.11
C ALA A 231 -9.81 -8.65 -9.49
N ALA A 232 -9.30 -8.97 -10.69
CA ALA A 232 -8.93 -10.36 -10.96
C ALA A 232 -7.75 -10.77 -10.05
N GLY A 233 -7.67 -12.03 -9.66
CA GLY A 233 -6.50 -12.54 -8.93
C GLY A 233 -5.22 -12.43 -9.77
N GLY A 234 -4.09 -12.13 -9.14
CA GLY A 234 -2.79 -12.14 -9.80
C GLY A 234 -1.72 -11.21 -9.21
N THR A 235 -0.57 -11.23 -9.88
CA THR A 235 0.60 -10.40 -9.55
C THR A 235 0.64 -9.16 -10.42
N TYR A 236 0.75 -8.00 -9.76
CA TYR A 236 0.77 -6.67 -10.33
C TYR A 236 2.07 -5.97 -9.96
N VAL A 237 2.80 -5.49 -10.97
CA VAL A 237 3.97 -4.64 -10.75
C VAL A 237 3.58 -3.21 -11.14
N VAL A 238 3.68 -2.29 -10.18
CA VAL A 238 3.29 -0.89 -10.37
C VAL A 238 4.59 -0.07 -10.44
N PRO A 239 5.07 0.24 -11.66
CA PRO A 239 6.29 1.02 -11.84
C PRO A 239 6.08 2.49 -11.43
N GLN A 240 7.18 3.18 -11.16
CA GLN A 240 7.18 4.60 -10.77
C GLN A 240 6.39 5.50 -11.74
N SER A 241 6.46 5.24 -13.05
CA SER A 241 5.72 6.01 -14.05
C SER A 241 4.21 5.91 -13.88
N LEU A 242 3.70 4.72 -13.53
CA LEU A 242 2.28 4.51 -13.24
C LEU A 242 1.90 5.14 -11.91
N LEU A 243 2.74 5.02 -10.88
CA LEU A 243 2.53 5.70 -9.59
C LEU A 243 2.40 7.22 -9.77
N TRP A 244 3.22 7.81 -10.64
CA TRP A 244 3.13 9.24 -10.98
C TRP A 244 1.84 9.62 -11.69
N GLN A 245 1.36 8.79 -12.61
CA GLN A 245 0.09 9.04 -13.30
C GLN A 245 -1.07 9.00 -12.31
N LEU A 246 -1.10 7.98 -11.46
CA LEU A 246 -2.11 7.81 -10.41
C LEU A 246 -2.10 8.97 -9.42
N ALA A 247 -0.91 9.44 -9.01
CA ALA A 247 -0.76 10.56 -8.09
C ALA A 247 -1.32 11.89 -8.63
N ARG A 248 -1.45 12.05 -9.96
CA ARG A 248 -1.91 13.29 -10.60
C ARG A 248 -3.41 13.31 -10.85
N ASP A 249 -4.08 12.17 -10.78
CA ASP A 249 -5.52 12.11 -11.01
C ASP A 249 -6.27 12.72 -9.80
N ALA A 250 -7.33 13.49 -10.09
CA ALA A 250 -8.07 14.26 -9.07
C ALA A 250 -8.79 13.38 -8.04
N ASP A 251 -9.08 12.13 -8.40
CA ASP A 251 -9.70 11.11 -7.55
C ASP A 251 -8.66 10.28 -6.74
N GLY A 252 -7.38 10.66 -6.79
CA GLY A 252 -6.31 9.88 -6.17
C GLY A 252 -5.97 8.60 -6.92
N GLY A 253 -6.33 8.51 -8.21
CA GLY A 253 -5.94 7.42 -9.11
C GLY A 253 -6.85 6.19 -9.07
N GLU A 254 -7.97 6.24 -8.35
CA GLU A 254 -8.88 5.10 -8.16
C GLU A 254 -9.49 4.62 -9.49
N ALA A 255 -10.01 5.54 -10.32
CA ALA A 255 -10.60 5.20 -11.61
C ALA A 255 -9.57 4.61 -12.58
N ARG A 256 -8.36 5.20 -12.64
CA ARG A 256 -7.26 4.70 -13.49
C ARG A 256 -6.78 3.34 -13.01
N TRP A 257 -6.66 3.13 -11.70
CA TRP A 257 -6.32 1.84 -11.13
C TRP A 257 -7.33 0.76 -11.52
N HIS A 258 -8.63 1.02 -11.35
CA HIS A 258 -9.68 0.08 -11.75
C HIS A 258 -9.65 -0.21 -13.25
N ALA A 259 -9.42 0.80 -14.09
CA ALA A 259 -9.27 0.60 -15.53
C ALA A 259 -8.04 -0.27 -15.87
N TRP A 260 -6.92 -0.05 -15.16
CA TRP A 260 -5.69 -0.83 -15.34
C TRP A 260 -5.87 -2.28 -14.91
N LEU A 261 -6.49 -2.53 -13.75
CA LEU A 261 -6.83 -3.87 -13.25
C LEU A 261 -7.79 -4.63 -14.18
N ALA A 262 -8.73 -3.92 -14.82
CA ALA A 262 -9.66 -4.49 -15.79
C ALA A 262 -9.03 -4.79 -17.17
N GLY A 263 -7.71 -4.64 -17.32
CA GLY A 263 -6.99 -4.92 -18.56
C GLY A 263 -7.09 -3.81 -19.61
N ARG A 264 -7.51 -2.59 -19.24
CA ARG A 264 -7.59 -1.42 -20.15
C ARG A 264 -6.41 -0.45 -20.03
N GLY A 265 -5.32 -0.87 -19.38
CA GLY A 265 -4.10 -0.06 -19.19
C GLY A 265 -2.85 -0.74 -19.76
N PRO A 266 -1.73 0.00 -19.94
CA PRO A 266 -0.50 -0.56 -20.49
C PRO A 266 0.03 -1.68 -19.58
N ALA A 267 0.33 -2.83 -20.19
CA ALA A 267 0.45 -4.12 -19.56
C ALA A 267 1.60 -4.24 -18.53
N ALA A 268 1.34 -4.99 -17.46
CA ALA A 268 2.29 -5.88 -16.80
C ALA A 268 1.54 -6.88 -15.90
N ARG A 269 0.74 -7.77 -16.50
CA ARG A 269 0.34 -9.02 -15.84
C ARG A 269 1.56 -9.93 -15.93
N ALA A 270 2.17 -10.32 -14.80
CA ALA A 270 3.17 -11.37 -14.84
C ALA A 270 2.53 -12.62 -15.43
N ALA A 271 3.14 -13.22 -16.46
CA ALA A 271 2.65 -14.45 -17.06
C ALA A 271 2.52 -15.53 -15.96
N PRO A 272 1.48 -16.37 -16.00
CA PRO A 272 1.51 -17.60 -15.20
C PRO A 272 2.71 -18.41 -15.66
N GLY A 273 3.57 -18.79 -14.71
CA GLY A 273 4.62 -19.78 -14.92
C GLY A 273 4.05 -21.17 -15.12
#